data_AF-Q866S2-F1
#
_entry.id   AF-Q866S2-F1
#
_cell.length_a   1.000
_cell.length_b   1.000
_cell.length_c   1.000
_cell.angle_alpha   90.00
_cell.angle_beta   90.00
_cell.angle_gamma   90.00
#
_symmetry.space_group_name_H-M   'P 1'
#
loop_
_entity.id
_entity.type
_entity.pdbx_description
1 polymer ?
#
loop_
_entity_poly.entity_id
_entity_poly.type
_entity_poly.pdbx_seq_one_letter_code
_entity_poly.pdbx_strand_id
1 'polypeptide(L)'
;FKMVNYSYDEDLEELCPVCGDKVSGYHYGLLTCESCKGFFKRTVQNNKRYTCIENQSCQIDKTQRKRCPYCRFQKCLSLGMKLEAVRADRMRGGRNKFGPMYKRDRALKQQKKALIRANGLKLEAMSQVIQAMPSELSISSAIQNMHSASKGLPLNHAALPPSDYDRSPFVTS
;
A
#
# COMPACT_ATOMS: atom_id res chain seq x y z
N PHE A 1 -2.83 -24.74 -14.03
CA PHE A 1 -2.22 -23.84 -13.04
C PHE A 1 -0.92 -23.30 -13.60
N LYS A 2 -0.85 -22.01 -13.98
CA LYS A 2 0.39 -21.38 -14.42
C LYS A 2 1.05 -20.72 -13.21
N MET A 3 2.23 -21.20 -12.83
CA MET A 3 3.14 -20.48 -11.94
C MET A 3 3.57 -19.20 -12.64
N VAL A 4 3.10 -18.06 -12.15
CA VAL A 4 3.63 -16.76 -12.55
C VAL A 4 4.89 -16.56 -11.72
N ASN A 5 6.06 -16.70 -12.33
CA ASN A 5 7.33 -16.28 -11.75
C ASN A 5 7.28 -14.75 -11.59
N TYR A 6 6.93 -14.29 -10.39
CA TYR A 6 6.95 -12.87 -10.03
C TYR A 6 8.42 -12.45 -9.87
N SER A 7 9.01 -11.91 -10.92
CA SER A 7 10.30 -11.23 -10.85
C SER A 7 10.17 -9.99 -9.97
N TYR A 8 10.86 -9.99 -8.83
CA TYR A 8 10.86 -8.96 -7.77
C TYR A 8 11.31 -7.55 -8.22
N ASP A 9 11.58 -7.34 -9.52
CA ASP A 9 12.11 -6.10 -10.10
C ASP A 9 11.04 -5.22 -10.79
N GLU A 10 9.87 -5.75 -11.14
CA GLU A 10 8.80 -4.97 -11.82
C GLU A 10 7.97 -4.07 -10.86
N ASP A 11 8.10 -4.24 -9.55
CA ASP A 11 7.27 -3.56 -8.53
C ASP A 11 7.85 -2.24 -7.96
N LEU A 12 8.97 -1.74 -8.50
CA LEU A 12 9.66 -0.57 -7.93
C LEU A 12 9.60 0.70 -8.77
N GLU A 13 9.00 0.67 -9.96
CA GLU A 13 8.75 1.88 -10.74
C GLU A 13 7.49 2.59 -10.23
N GLU A 14 7.70 3.61 -9.38
CA GLU A 14 6.59 4.35 -8.78
C GLU A 14 5.77 5.05 -9.87
N LEU A 15 4.49 4.68 -10.00
CA LEU A 15 3.58 5.25 -10.98
C LEU A 15 2.84 6.46 -10.40
N CYS A 16 2.56 7.45 -11.25
CA CYS A 16 1.88 8.68 -10.86
C CYS A 16 0.45 8.35 -10.43
N PRO A 17 0.04 8.58 -9.17
CA PRO A 17 -1.27 8.15 -8.67
C PRO A 17 -2.45 8.85 -9.37
N VAL A 18 -2.19 10.00 -10.02
CA VAL A 18 -3.19 10.70 -10.84
C VAL A 18 -3.53 9.92 -12.12
N CYS A 19 -2.53 9.42 -12.86
CA CYS A 19 -2.75 8.94 -14.23
C CYS A 19 -1.95 7.67 -14.62
N GLY A 20 -1.22 7.05 -13.70
CA GLY A 20 -0.43 5.84 -13.96
C GLY A 20 0.83 6.03 -14.83
N ASP A 21 1.23 7.27 -15.15
CA ASP A 21 2.46 7.53 -15.91
C ASP A 21 3.69 7.53 -14.99
N LYS A 22 4.89 7.28 -15.50
CA LYS A 22 6.11 7.17 -14.69
C LYS A 22 6.36 8.44 -13.85
N VAL A 23 6.60 8.27 -12.54
CA VAL A 23 6.95 9.38 -11.64
C VAL A 23 8.31 9.97 -12.03
N SER A 24 8.39 11.30 -12.06
CA SER A 24 9.67 12.00 -12.22
C SER A 24 10.21 12.60 -10.92
N GLY A 25 9.40 12.67 -9.87
CA GLY A 25 9.80 13.14 -8.54
C GLY A 25 8.65 13.77 -7.76
N TYR A 26 9.00 14.46 -6.68
CA TYR A 26 8.03 15.19 -5.85
C TYR A 26 7.67 16.50 -6.52
N HIS A 27 6.39 16.67 -6.84
CA HIS A 27 5.85 17.89 -7.39
C HIS A 27 4.65 18.32 -6.57
N TYR A 28 4.72 19.54 -6.02
CA TYR A 28 3.63 20.13 -5.27
C TYR A 28 3.08 19.24 -4.16
N GLY A 29 3.93 18.58 -3.37
CA GLY A 29 3.49 17.75 -2.25
C GLY A 29 3.47 16.24 -2.50
N LEU A 30 3.47 15.78 -3.75
CA LEU A 30 3.24 14.37 -4.09
C LEU A 30 4.19 13.85 -5.17
N LEU A 31 4.52 12.56 -5.14
CA LEU A 31 5.24 11.90 -6.24
C LEU A 31 4.34 11.78 -7.46
N THR A 32 4.70 12.47 -8.55
CA THR A 32 3.88 12.51 -9.77
C THR A 32 4.74 12.55 -11.03
N CYS A 33 4.12 12.38 -12.19
CA CYS A 33 4.78 12.51 -13.49
C CYS A 33 4.90 13.97 -13.95
N GLU A 34 5.78 14.23 -14.93
CA GLU A 34 6.04 15.57 -15.46
C GLU A 34 4.80 16.21 -16.10
N SER A 35 3.93 15.40 -16.72
CA SER A 35 2.68 15.90 -17.31
C SER A 35 1.73 16.45 -16.25
N CYS A 36 1.55 15.74 -15.13
CA CYS A 36 0.66 16.16 -14.04
C CYS A 36 1.24 17.37 -13.29
N LYS A 37 2.56 17.42 -13.08
CA LYS A 37 3.26 18.62 -12.61
C LYS A 37 2.95 19.84 -13.48
N GLY A 38 3.18 19.73 -14.79
CA GLY A 38 2.98 20.85 -15.72
C GLY A 38 1.50 21.27 -15.81
N PHE A 39 0.59 20.31 -15.82
CA PHE A 39 -0.85 20.54 -15.80
C PHE A 39 -1.25 21.32 -14.54
N PHE A 40 -0.94 20.80 -13.35
CA PHE A 40 -1.27 21.43 -12.07
C PHE A 40 -0.73 22.86 -11.99
N LYS A 41 0.55 23.06 -12.36
CA LYS A 41 1.16 24.39 -12.39
C LYS A 41 0.37 25.37 -13.26
N ARG A 42 0.06 24.99 -14.51
CA ARG A 42 -0.66 25.87 -15.45
C ARG A 42 -2.09 26.15 -15.00
N THR A 43 -2.74 25.16 -14.39
CA THR A 43 -4.10 25.33 -13.86
C THR A 43 -4.11 26.35 -12.73
N VAL A 44 -3.20 26.21 -11.77
CA VAL A 44 -3.13 27.12 -10.61
C VAL A 44 -2.63 28.52 -11.01
N GLN A 45 -1.51 28.62 -11.74
CA GLN A 45 -0.90 29.92 -12.10
C GLN A 45 -1.77 30.77 -13.02
N ASN A 46 -2.62 30.16 -13.83
CA ASN A 46 -3.51 30.86 -14.75
C ASN A 46 -4.98 30.83 -14.28
N ASN A 47 -5.22 30.43 -13.03
CA ASN A 47 -6.55 30.31 -12.43
C ASN A 47 -7.57 29.63 -13.36
N LYS A 48 -7.17 28.53 -14.01
CA LYS A 48 -8.02 27.83 -14.98
C LYS A 48 -9.15 27.12 -14.24
N ARG A 49 -10.38 27.41 -14.65
CA ARG A 49 -11.58 26.69 -14.24
C ARG A 49 -11.99 25.76 -15.36
N TYR A 50 -12.23 24.51 -15.03
CA TYR A 50 -12.69 23.49 -15.96
C TYR A 50 -14.08 23.02 -15.55
N THR A 51 -14.85 22.52 -16.51
CA THR A 51 -16.15 21.88 -16.27
C THR A 51 -16.09 20.47 -16.82
N CYS A 52 -16.59 19.49 -16.07
CA CYS A 52 -16.76 18.13 -16.59
C CYS A 52 -17.98 18.10 -17.52
N ILE A 53 -17.86 17.40 -18.64
CA ILE A 53 -18.99 17.16 -19.56
C ILE A 53 -19.77 15.89 -19.22
N GLU A 54 -19.24 15.06 -18.32
CA GLU A 54 -19.85 13.82 -17.83
C GLU A 54 -20.28 14.01 -16.35
N ASN A 55 -20.21 12.94 -15.55
CA ASN A 55 -20.67 12.87 -14.17
C ASN A 55 -19.63 13.29 -13.12
N GLN A 56 -18.62 14.08 -13.49
CA GLN A 56 -17.53 14.49 -12.59
C GLN A 56 -16.69 13.34 -11.98
N SER A 57 -16.80 12.11 -12.51
CA SER A 57 -16.05 10.94 -12.03
C SER A 57 -15.27 10.22 -13.15
N CYS A 58 -14.82 10.97 -14.17
CA CYS A 58 -14.08 10.40 -15.30
C CYS A 58 -12.80 9.68 -14.83
N GLN A 59 -12.54 8.51 -15.41
CA GLN A 59 -11.29 7.78 -15.18
C GLN A 59 -10.11 8.54 -15.77
N ILE A 60 -9.02 8.62 -15.01
CA ILE A 60 -7.80 9.34 -15.41
C ILE A 60 -6.64 8.35 -15.49
N ASP A 61 -6.18 8.09 -16.70
CA ASP A 61 -4.99 7.29 -17.01
C ASP A 61 -4.04 8.03 -17.98
N LYS A 62 -2.96 7.38 -18.41
CA LYS A 62 -1.92 7.98 -19.24
C LYS A 62 -2.44 8.42 -20.62
N THR A 63 -3.36 7.68 -21.22
CA THR A 63 -3.87 7.93 -22.57
C THR A 63 -5.03 8.92 -22.57
N GLN A 64 -5.91 8.85 -21.57
CA GLN A 64 -7.15 9.65 -21.52
C GLN A 64 -7.10 10.86 -20.57
N ARG A 65 -6.01 11.10 -19.82
CA ARG A 65 -5.84 12.28 -18.94
C ARG A 65 -6.02 13.66 -19.62
N LYS A 66 -6.11 13.73 -20.94
CA LYS A 66 -6.41 14.98 -21.67
C LYS A 66 -7.92 15.20 -21.86
N ARG A 67 -8.74 14.15 -21.81
CA ARG A 67 -10.18 14.17 -22.11
C ARG A 67 -10.97 15.03 -21.12
N CYS A 68 -10.70 14.88 -19.82
CA CYS A 68 -11.38 15.66 -18.79
C CYS A 68 -10.39 16.38 -17.86
N PRO A 69 -10.08 17.67 -18.11
CA PRO A 69 -9.20 18.44 -17.26
C PRO A 69 -9.82 18.73 -15.89
N TYR A 70 -11.15 18.79 -15.77
CA TYR A 70 -11.83 18.94 -14.49
C TYR A 70 -11.52 17.76 -13.55
N CYS A 71 -11.85 16.53 -13.96
CA CYS A 71 -11.64 15.33 -13.14
C CYS A 71 -10.15 15.11 -12.86
N ARG A 72 -9.27 15.43 -13.82
CA ARG A 72 -7.82 15.38 -13.60
C ARG A 72 -7.38 16.34 -12.50
N PHE A 73 -7.83 17.58 -12.52
CA PHE A 73 -7.45 18.57 -11.51
C PHE A 73 -8.03 18.24 -10.14
N GLN A 74 -9.29 17.79 -10.08
CA GLN A 74 -9.89 17.30 -8.84
C GLN A 74 -9.12 16.12 -8.27
N LYS A 75 -8.72 15.15 -9.11
CA LYS A 75 -7.89 14.01 -8.69
C LYS A 75 -6.50 14.45 -8.20
N CYS A 76 -5.90 15.49 -8.78
CA CYS A 76 -4.66 16.07 -8.25
C CYS A 76 -4.84 16.59 -6.82
N LEU A 77 -5.92 17.34 -6.57
CA LEU A 77 -6.21 17.91 -5.25
C LEU A 77 -6.54 16.82 -4.23
N SER A 78 -7.38 15.85 -4.59
CA SER A 78 -7.80 14.77 -3.68
C SER A 78 -6.63 13.88 -3.24
N LEU A 79 -5.64 13.67 -4.11
CA LEU A 79 -4.42 12.93 -3.79
C LEU A 79 -3.36 13.78 -3.04
N GLY A 80 -3.64 15.06 -2.79
CA GLY A 80 -2.80 15.92 -1.95
C GLY A 80 -1.79 16.78 -2.70
N MET A 81 -1.98 17.07 -3.99
CA MET A 81 -1.20 18.13 -4.64
C MET A 81 -1.58 19.50 -4.06
N LYS A 82 -0.57 20.23 -3.59
CA LYS A 82 -0.67 21.45 -2.78
C LYS A 82 -0.68 22.70 -3.64
N LEU A 83 -1.78 23.44 -3.61
CA LEU A 83 -1.93 24.72 -4.33
C LEU A 83 -0.85 25.72 -3.90
N GLU A 84 -0.59 25.79 -2.60
CA GLU A 84 0.37 26.70 -1.97
C GLU A 84 1.84 26.38 -2.30
N ALA A 85 2.10 25.22 -2.91
CA ALA A 85 3.42 24.88 -3.44
C ALA A 85 3.67 25.50 -4.84
N VAL A 86 2.64 26.04 -5.49
CA VAL A 86 2.75 26.79 -6.73
C VAL A 86 3.05 28.25 -6.39
N ARG A 87 4.21 28.75 -6.82
CA ARG A 87 4.63 30.12 -6.55
C ARG A 87 3.89 31.11 -7.46
N ALA A 88 3.38 32.20 -6.87
CA ALA A 88 2.74 33.30 -7.58
C ALA A 88 3.75 34.13 -8.40
N ASP A 89 4.97 34.30 -7.88
CA ASP A 89 6.06 35.08 -8.49
C ASP A 89 6.69 34.45 -9.73
N ARG A 90 6.31 33.21 -10.08
CA ARG A 90 6.84 32.42 -11.21
C ARG A 90 8.36 32.22 -11.19
N MET A 91 9.03 32.50 -10.07
CA MET A 91 10.48 32.31 -9.96
C MET A 91 10.85 30.83 -10.00
N ARG A 92 11.97 30.52 -10.66
CA ARG A 92 12.51 29.16 -10.75
C ARG A 92 13.37 28.86 -9.53
N GLY A 93 13.21 27.66 -8.98
CA GLY A 93 14.04 27.19 -7.87
C GLY A 93 13.68 27.81 -6.51
N GLY A 94 14.63 27.76 -5.58
CA GLY A 94 14.44 28.15 -4.19
C GLY A 94 13.94 27.00 -3.30
N ARG A 95 14.19 27.11 -1.99
CA ARG A 95 13.68 26.15 -1.00
C ARG A 95 12.22 26.47 -0.74
N ASN A 96 11.34 25.49 -0.97
CA ASN A 96 9.95 25.57 -0.52
C ASN A 96 9.82 25.04 0.92
N LYS A 97 8.76 25.45 1.63
CA LYS A 97 8.46 24.99 3.00
C LYS A 97 8.21 23.48 3.11
N PHE A 98 8.02 22.78 1.98
CA PHE A 98 7.75 21.35 1.91
C PHE A 98 9.00 20.47 1.87
N GLY A 99 10.20 21.06 1.79
CA GLY A 99 11.48 20.32 1.80
C GLY A 99 11.58 19.27 2.91
N PRO A 100 11.33 19.61 4.19
CA PRO A 100 11.35 18.63 5.29
C PRO A 100 10.34 17.50 5.12
N MET A 101 9.15 17.79 4.58
CA MET A 101 8.12 16.78 4.32
C MET A 101 8.61 15.75 3.29
N TYR A 102 9.20 16.22 2.18
CA TYR A 102 9.74 15.33 1.14
C TYR A 102 10.88 14.46 1.64
N LYS A 103 11.74 15.00 2.51
CA LYS A 103 12.84 14.23 3.14
C LYS A 103 12.28 13.11 4.01
N ARG A 104 11.28 13.42 4.84
CA ARG A 104 10.62 12.43 5.73
C ARG A 104 9.93 11.32 4.94
N ASP A 105 9.12 11.66 3.93
CA ASP A 105 8.42 10.67 3.10
C ASP A 105 9.41 9.75 2.36
N ARG A 106 10.49 10.34 1.81
CA ARG A 106 11.56 9.57 1.16
C ARG A 106 12.24 8.60 2.13
N ALA A 107 12.57 9.04 3.35
CA ALA A 107 13.20 8.18 4.35
C ALA A 107 12.28 7.01 4.75
N LEU A 108 11.00 7.28 4.99
CA LEU A 108 10.02 6.25 5.32
C LEU A 108 9.86 5.22 4.19
N LYS A 109 9.77 5.68 2.95
CA LYS A 109 9.69 4.78 1.77
C LYS A 109 10.97 3.95 1.61
N GLN A 110 12.14 4.53 1.84
CA GLN A 110 13.41 3.80 1.80
C GLN A 110 13.48 2.74 2.90
N GLN A 111 13.06 3.06 4.12
CA GLN A 111 12.98 2.09 5.23
C GLN A 111 12.03 0.93 4.90
N LYS A 112 10.83 1.23 4.35
CA LYS A 112 9.87 0.20 3.91
C LYS A 112 10.46 -0.70 2.83
N LYS A 113 11.13 -0.13 1.82
CA LYS A 113 11.81 -0.91 0.77
C LYS A 113 12.93 -1.78 1.34
N ALA A 114 13.72 -1.29 2.30
CA ALA A 114 14.75 -2.07 2.96
C ALA A 114 14.18 -3.25 3.74
N LEU A 115 13.07 -3.05 4.46
CA LEU A 115 12.38 -4.12 5.19
C LEU A 115 11.84 -5.20 4.26
N ILE A 116 11.21 -4.82 3.15
CA ILE A 116 10.70 -5.78 2.14
C ILE A 116 11.85 -6.63 1.58
N ARG A 117 12.98 -6.01 1.24
CA ARG A 117 14.17 -6.76 0.77
C ARG A 117 14.74 -7.70 1.82
N ALA A 118 14.84 -7.27 3.08
CA ALA A 118 15.30 -8.12 4.17
C ALA A 118 14.39 -9.35 4.37
N ASN A 119 13.07 -9.15 4.25
CA ASN A 119 12.09 -10.25 4.34
C ASN A 119 12.17 -11.20 3.14
N GLY A 120 12.40 -10.68 1.93
CA GLY A 120 12.64 -11.49 0.73
C GLY A 120 13.84 -12.40 0.89
N LEU A 121 14.99 -11.84 1.32
CA LEU A 121 16.20 -12.62 1.60
C LEU A 121 16.00 -13.68 2.68
N LYS A 122 15.21 -13.39 3.72
CA LYS A 122 14.87 -14.38 4.76
C LYS A 122 14.04 -15.54 4.20
N LEU A 123 13.14 -15.27 3.25
CA LEU A 123 12.33 -16.29 2.57
C LEU A 123 13.17 -17.17 1.65
N GLU A 124 14.12 -16.58 0.93
CA GLU A 124 15.06 -17.34 0.10
C GLU A 124 15.99 -18.22 0.96
N ALA A 125 16.53 -17.67 2.06
CA ALA A 125 17.40 -18.41 2.97
C ALA A 125 16.65 -19.56 3.69
N MET A 126 15.40 -19.36 4.12
CA MET A 126 14.62 -20.45 4.72
C MET A 126 14.26 -21.55 3.70
N SER A 127 14.04 -21.19 2.44
CA SER A 127 13.79 -22.18 1.37
C SER A 127 15.03 -23.03 1.09
N GLN A 128 16.23 -22.44 1.11
CA GLN A 128 17.50 -23.17 0.95
C GLN A 128 17.76 -24.11 2.12
N VAL A 129 17.45 -23.69 3.35
CA VAL A 129 17.56 -24.55 4.53
C VAL A 129 16.63 -25.76 4.40
N ILE A 130 15.36 -25.57 4.00
CA ILE A 130 14.40 -26.68 3.77
C ILE A 130 14.85 -27.64 2.66
N GLN A 131 15.54 -27.14 1.63
CA GLN A 131 16.08 -27.97 0.54
C GLN A 131 17.38 -28.71 0.91
N ALA A 132 18.12 -28.23 1.92
CA ALA A 132 19.37 -28.83 2.39
C ALA A 132 19.18 -29.89 3.49
N MET A 133 17.93 -30.19 3.88
CA MET A 133 17.62 -31.25 4.82
C MET A 133 17.78 -32.62 4.13
N PRO A 134 18.58 -33.55 4.65
CA PRO A 134 18.62 -34.91 4.14
C PRO A 134 17.24 -35.57 4.24
N SER A 135 16.79 -36.23 3.17
CA SER A 135 15.56 -37.03 3.13
C SER A 135 15.74 -38.38 3.86
N GLU A 136 16.29 -38.35 5.07
CA GLU A 136 16.43 -39.53 5.93
C GLU A 136 15.94 -39.11 7.30
N LEU A 137 14.64 -39.26 7.51
CA LEU A 137 13.97 -39.60 8.77
C LEU A 137 12.47 -39.60 8.47
N SER A 138 12.03 -40.69 7.84
CA SER A 138 10.62 -41.09 7.84
C SER A 138 10.17 -41.20 9.30
N ILE A 139 9.30 -40.29 9.73
CA ILE A 139 8.63 -40.36 11.04
C ILE A 139 7.65 -41.53 10.96
N SER A 140 8.16 -42.75 11.19
CA SER A 140 7.31 -43.95 11.27
C SER A 140 7.80 -44.97 12.30
N SER A 141 8.57 -44.55 13.30
CA SER A 141 9.08 -45.47 14.33
C SER A 141 9.03 -44.93 15.78
N ALA A 142 8.29 -43.85 16.04
CA ALA A 142 8.01 -43.41 17.42
C ALA A 142 6.72 -44.01 18.03
N ILE A 143 6.00 -44.91 17.32
CA ILE A 143 4.67 -45.39 17.77
C ILE A 143 4.69 -46.81 18.37
N GLN A 144 5.78 -47.57 18.30
CA GLN A 144 5.77 -48.94 18.84
C GLN A 144 6.52 -49.04 20.18
N ASN A 145 5.83 -48.71 21.28
CA ASN A 145 5.83 -49.51 22.52
C ASN A 145 5.04 -48.86 23.67
N MET A 146 3.71 -49.05 23.67
CA MET A 146 2.99 -49.50 24.87
C MET A 146 1.52 -49.79 24.54
N HIS A 147 1.22 -51.03 24.17
CA HIS A 147 -0.11 -51.58 24.42
C HIS A 147 -0.09 -52.35 25.75
N SER A 148 -1.17 -52.16 26.51
CA SER A 148 -1.75 -53.08 27.50
C SER A 148 -1.59 -52.71 28.98
N ALA A 149 -2.52 -51.87 29.46
CA ALA A 149 -3.19 -52.11 30.74
C ALA A 149 -4.62 -51.56 30.67
N SER A 150 -5.58 -52.46 30.52
CA SER A 150 -7.01 -52.20 30.52
C SER A 150 -7.50 -51.81 31.92
N LYS A 151 -8.52 -50.92 31.97
CA LYS A 151 -9.81 -51.04 32.70
C LYS A 151 -10.28 -49.71 33.31
N GLY A 152 -11.55 -49.36 33.02
CA GLY A 152 -12.41 -48.63 33.96
C GLY A 152 -12.81 -47.20 33.57
N LEU A 153 -13.99 -47.06 32.98
CA LEU A 153 -14.83 -45.84 33.00
C LEU A 153 -15.39 -45.61 34.43
N PRO A 154 -15.78 -44.38 34.84
CA PRO A 154 -17.10 -43.88 34.44
C PRO A 154 -17.15 -42.41 33.99
N LEU A 155 -18.19 -42.13 33.19
CA LEU A 155 -18.67 -40.81 32.82
C LEU A 155 -19.03 -39.99 34.07
N ASN A 156 -18.81 -38.67 34.00
CA ASN A 156 -19.69 -37.73 34.70
C ASN A 156 -20.05 -36.56 33.78
N HIS A 157 -21.36 -36.45 33.53
CA HIS A 157 -22.00 -35.28 32.95
C HIS A 157 -22.20 -34.24 34.06
N ALA A 158 -21.88 -32.98 33.78
CA ALA A 158 -22.51 -31.85 34.45
C ALA A 158 -22.74 -30.74 33.42
N ALA A 159 -24.02 -30.42 33.24
CA ALA A 159 -24.54 -29.41 32.33
C ALA A 159 -24.40 -27.99 32.90
N LEU A 160 -24.10 -27.03 32.02
CA LEU A 160 -24.69 -25.68 31.80
C LEU A 160 -25.12 -24.81 33.02
N PRO A 161 -24.98 -23.46 32.97
CA PRO A 161 -25.64 -22.64 31.94
C PRO A 161 -24.85 -21.42 31.40
N PRO A 162 -25.39 -20.79 30.33
CA PRO A 162 -24.88 -19.55 29.75
C PRO A 162 -25.39 -18.34 30.57
N SER A 163 -24.67 -17.23 30.52
CA SER A 163 -25.18 -15.95 30.98
C SER A 163 -25.04 -14.89 29.90
N ASP A 164 -26.14 -14.17 29.78
CA ASP A 164 -26.65 -13.43 28.64
C ASP A 164 -25.98 -12.09 28.32
N TYR A 165 -26.40 -11.66 27.13
CA TYR A 165 -26.43 -10.33 26.53
C TYR A 165 -27.04 -9.22 27.41
N ASP A 166 -26.96 -8.00 26.83
CA ASP A 166 -27.63 -6.73 27.17
C ASP A 166 -26.96 -5.85 28.25
N ARG A 167 -26.87 -4.51 28.19
CA ARG A 167 -27.14 -3.47 27.16
C ARG A 167 -26.92 -2.09 27.81
N SER A 168 -26.04 -1.27 27.19
CA SER A 168 -26.19 0.20 27.01
C SER A 168 -26.30 1.11 28.26
N PRO A 169 -26.64 2.41 28.13
CA PRO A 169 -25.80 3.54 27.71
C PRO A 169 -25.66 4.60 28.82
N PHE A 170 -24.60 5.43 28.81
CA PHE A 170 -24.70 6.77 29.41
C PHE A 170 -24.19 7.85 28.47
N VAL A 171 -25.15 8.68 28.12
CA VAL A 171 -25.08 9.98 27.44
C VAL A 171 -25.05 11.08 28.52
N THR A 172 -24.46 12.22 28.16
CA THR A 172 -24.52 13.59 28.72
C THR A 172 -23.87 13.91 30.07
N SER A 173 -22.91 14.83 30.01
CA SER A 173 -23.13 16.25 30.35
C SER A 173 -22.29 17.12 29.41
#